data_AF-A0AA38CEG6-F1
#
_entry.id   AF-A0AA38CEG6-F1
#
_cell.length_a   1.000
_cell.length_b   1.000
_cell.length_c   1.000
_cell.angle_alpha   90.00
_cell.angle_beta   90.00
_cell.angle_gamma   90.00
#
_symmetry.space_group_name_H-M   'P 1'
#
loop_
_entity.id
_entity.type
_entity.pdbx_description
1 polymer ?
#
loop_
_entity_poly.entity_id
_entity_poly.type
_entity_poly.pdbx_seq_one_letter_code
_entity_poly.pdbx_strand_id
1 'polypeptide(L)'
;AVLPLEVEIPSLRISLQGILDKDAYREARLSQLESLDEARIDAEQRHRVYADRMCQQYNKKVYECDIYEGDLVLRLDSWIDKKTGEGRKFRPKWLGPYRVMKDYGNGAYLLRTLE
;
A
#
# COMPACT_ATOMS: atom_id res chain seq x y z
N ALA A 1 35.10 21.68 -3.51
CA ALA A 1 33.68 21.27 -3.46
C ALA A 1 32.90 22.42 -2.85
N VAL A 2 31.72 22.75 -3.38
CA VAL A 2 30.87 23.85 -2.87
C VAL A 2 29.87 23.25 -1.88
N LEU A 3 29.80 23.79 -0.66
CA LEU A 3 28.82 23.39 0.34
C LEU A 3 27.43 23.93 -0.04
N PRO A 4 26.36 23.13 0.07
CA PRO A 4 25.01 23.62 -0.15
C PRO A 4 24.66 24.68 0.91
N LEU A 5 23.91 25.69 0.48
CA LEU A 5 23.39 26.73 1.35
C LEU A 5 22.28 26.13 2.23
N GLU A 6 22.45 26.19 3.54
CA GLU A 6 21.40 25.84 4.50
C GLU A 6 20.39 26.99 4.59
N VAL A 7 19.11 26.69 4.37
CA VAL A 7 18.01 27.65 4.48
C VAL A 7 17.05 27.14 5.54
N GLU A 8 16.89 27.91 6.61
CA GLU A 8 15.87 27.64 7.63
C GLU A 8 14.56 28.31 7.23
N ILE A 9 13.56 27.51 6.86
CA ILE A 9 12.21 27.98 6.58
C ILE A 9 11.36 27.78 7.84
N PRO A 10 10.90 28.85 8.50
CA PRO A 10 10.05 28.72 9.66
C PRO A 10 8.72 28.10 9.27
N SER A 11 8.21 27.19 10.12
CA SER A 11 6.87 26.64 9.93
C SER A 11 5.82 27.75 9.98
N LEU A 12 4.71 27.58 9.25
CA LEU A 12 3.58 28.51 9.25
C LEU A 12 3.14 28.92 10.67
N ARG A 13 3.18 27.98 11.62
CA ARG A 13 2.86 28.23 13.03
C ARG A 13 3.79 29.25 13.69
N ILE A 14 5.10 29.09 13.47
CA ILE A 14 6.14 29.98 14.04
C ILE A 14 6.04 31.35 13.37
N SER A 15 5.83 31.38 12.05
CA SER A 15 5.66 32.62 11.30
C SER A 15 4.44 33.41 11.77
N LEU A 16 3.28 32.75 11.94
CA LEU A 16 2.05 33.42 12.39
C LEU A 16 2.14 33.96 13.82
N GLN A 17 2.90 33.29 14.70
CA GLN A 17 3.09 33.74 16.08
C GLN A 17 3.87 35.06 16.19
N GLY A 18 4.77 35.32 15.23
CA GLY A 18 5.52 36.58 15.16
C GLY A 18 4.76 37.72 14.46
N ILE A 19 3.72 37.41 13.70
CA ILE A 19 2.98 38.38 12.87
C ILE A 19 1.67 38.84 13.55
N LEU A 20 0.99 37.95 14.27
CA LEU A 20 -0.31 38.22 14.89
C LEU A 20 -0.15 38.66 16.35
N ASP A 21 -1.12 39.47 16.81
CA ASP A 21 -1.27 39.72 18.24
C ASP A 21 -1.62 38.42 19.00
N LYS A 22 -1.28 38.34 20.29
CA LYS A 22 -1.38 37.12 21.09
C LYS A 22 -2.79 36.54 21.11
N ASP A 23 -3.81 37.38 21.20
CA ASP A 23 -5.20 36.91 21.27
C ASP A 23 -5.71 36.49 19.88
N ALA A 24 -5.38 37.25 18.83
CA ALA A 24 -5.65 36.85 17.45
C ALA A 24 -4.97 35.52 17.07
N TYR A 25 -3.73 35.29 17.52
CA TYR A 25 -3.03 34.02 17.33
C TYR A 25 -3.73 32.86 18.04
N ARG A 26 -4.21 33.07 19.27
CA ARG A 26 -4.95 32.05 20.03
C ARG A 26 -6.25 31.66 19.35
N GLU A 27 -7.02 32.64 18.89
CA GLU A 27 -8.28 32.40 18.17
C GLU A 27 -8.06 31.65 16.86
N ALA A 28 -7.09 32.09 16.04
CA ALA A 28 -6.73 31.41 14.80
C ALA A 28 -6.25 29.97 15.06
N ARG A 29 -5.53 29.75 16.16
CA ARG A 29 -5.07 28.42 16.57
C ARG A 29 -6.23 27.51 16.98
N LEU A 30 -7.21 28.03 17.71
CA LEU A 30 -8.39 27.26 18.13
C LEU A 30 -9.24 26.87 16.92
N SER A 31 -9.54 27.81 16.04
CA SER A 31 -10.29 27.54 14.80
C SER A 31 -9.57 26.52 13.90
N GLN A 32 -8.24 26.59 13.82
CA GLN A 32 -7.46 25.57 13.12
C GLN A 32 -7.61 24.19 13.76
N LEU A 33 -7.63 24.09 15.10
CA LEU A 33 -7.78 22.82 15.79
C LEU A 33 -9.18 22.22 15.59
N GLU A 34 -10.23 23.05 15.61
CA GLU A 34 -11.60 22.62 15.34
C GLU A 34 -11.75 22.05 13.92
N SER A 35 -11.20 22.73 12.92
CA SER A 35 -11.24 22.27 11.51
C SER A 35 -10.36 21.03 11.23
N LEU A 36 -9.36 20.76 12.07
CA LEU A 36 -8.47 19.61 11.88
C LEU A 36 -9.19 18.28 12.09
N ASP A 37 -10.11 18.20 13.05
CA ASP A 37 -10.82 16.96 13.32
C ASP A 37 -11.82 16.64 12.20
N GLU A 38 -12.50 17.65 11.66
CA GLU A 38 -13.34 17.50 10.46
C GLU A 38 -12.52 17.00 9.26
N ALA A 39 -11.35 17.61 9.03
CA ALA A 39 -10.46 17.21 7.94
C ALA A 39 -9.93 15.78 8.08
N ARG A 40 -9.68 15.32 9.32
CA ARG A 40 -9.27 13.94 9.60
C ARG A 40 -10.40 12.95 9.27
N ILE A 41 -11.62 13.24 9.71
CA ILE A 41 -12.78 12.38 9.45
C ILE A 41 -13.03 12.28 7.94
N ASP A 42 -12.97 13.40 7.21
CA ASP A 42 -13.13 13.42 5.76
C ASP A 42 -12.00 12.65 5.05
N ALA A 43 -10.74 12.81 5.49
CA ALA A 43 -9.63 12.02 4.97
C ALA A 43 -9.83 10.52 5.20
N GLU A 44 -10.22 10.10 6.40
CA GLU A 44 -10.51 8.70 6.73
C GLU A 44 -11.63 8.12 5.86
N GLN A 45 -12.72 8.87 5.68
CA GLN A 45 -13.83 8.48 4.80
C GLN A 45 -13.35 8.29 3.36
N ARG A 46 -12.58 9.24 2.83
CA ARG A 46 -12.00 9.14 1.48
C ARG A 46 -11.07 7.96 1.33
N HIS A 47 -10.22 7.71 2.31
CA HIS A 47 -9.34 6.54 2.33
C HIS A 47 -10.13 5.24 2.28
N ARG A 48 -11.21 5.14 3.06
CA ARG A 48 -12.09 3.98 3.06
C ARG A 48 -12.78 3.78 1.71
N VAL A 49 -13.39 4.83 1.17
CA VAL A 49 -14.05 4.77 -0.15
C VAL A 49 -13.07 4.39 -1.26
N TYR A 50 -11.85 4.93 -1.21
CA TYR A 50 -10.80 4.58 -2.16
C TYR A 50 -10.41 3.10 -2.04
N ALA A 51 -10.18 2.61 -0.82
CA ALA A 51 -9.87 1.21 -0.57
C ALA A 51 -10.98 0.28 -1.09
N ASP A 52 -12.24 0.58 -0.78
CA ASP A 52 -13.40 -0.18 -1.25
C ASP A 52 -13.49 -0.19 -2.78
N ARG A 53 -13.29 0.96 -3.41
CA ARG A 53 -13.26 1.07 -4.88
C ARG A 53 -12.15 0.21 -5.49
N MET A 54 -10.95 0.21 -4.88
CA MET A 54 -9.83 -0.60 -5.35
C MET A 54 -10.13 -2.09 -5.20
N CYS A 55 -10.68 -2.52 -4.06
CA CYS A 55 -11.11 -3.91 -3.84
C CYS A 55 -12.17 -4.34 -4.85
N GLN A 56 -13.19 -3.52 -5.11
CA GLN A 56 -14.23 -3.83 -6.10
C GLN A 56 -13.65 -3.96 -7.52
N GLN A 57 -12.76 -3.05 -7.93
CA GLN A 57 -12.15 -3.11 -9.26
C GLN A 57 -11.23 -4.32 -9.44
N TYR A 58 -10.51 -4.70 -8.38
CA TYR A 58 -9.71 -5.91 -8.37
C TYR A 58 -10.60 -7.16 -8.45
N ASN A 59 -11.59 -7.29 -7.56
CA ASN A 59 -12.47 -8.45 -7.47
C ASN A 59 -13.29 -8.68 -8.74
N LYS A 60 -13.66 -7.62 -9.49
CA LYS A 60 -14.32 -7.76 -10.81
C LYS A 60 -13.52 -8.57 -11.83
N LYS A 61 -12.18 -8.61 -11.69
CA LYS A 61 -11.27 -9.31 -12.60
C LYS A 61 -10.77 -10.64 -12.02
N VAL A 62 -11.00 -10.87 -10.74
CA VAL A 62 -10.64 -12.13 -10.09
C VAL A 62 -11.74 -13.12 -10.40
N TYR A 63 -11.39 -14.16 -11.15
CA TYR A 63 -12.24 -15.33 -11.28
C TYR A 63 -11.89 -16.29 -10.14
N GLU A 64 -12.91 -16.75 -9.43
CA GLU A 64 -12.75 -17.88 -8.51
C GLU A 64 -12.33 -19.09 -9.35
N CYS A 65 -11.10 -19.54 -9.13
CA CYS A 65 -10.57 -20.75 -9.75
C CYS A 65 -10.52 -21.79 -8.64
N ASP A 66 -11.46 -22.72 -8.66
CA ASP A 66 -11.39 -23.89 -7.81
C ASP A 66 -10.20 -24.74 -8.26
N ILE A 67 -9.39 -25.18 -7.31
CA ILE A 67 -8.21 -26.01 -7.54
C ILE A 67 -8.46 -27.32 -6.80
N TYR A 68 -8.40 -28.42 -7.53
CA TYR A 68 -8.65 -29.75 -6.99
C TYR A 68 -7.38 -30.59 -6.97
N GLU A 69 -7.39 -31.65 -6.16
CA GLU A 69 -6.34 -32.66 -6.18
C GLU A 69 -6.23 -33.28 -7.58
N GLY A 70 -5.01 -33.31 -8.12
CA GLY A 70 -4.72 -33.75 -9.49
C GLY A 70 -4.51 -32.62 -10.51
N ASP A 71 -4.99 -31.41 -10.22
CA ASP A 71 -4.87 -30.26 -11.13
C ASP A 71 -3.41 -29.83 -11.31
N LEU A 72 -3.13 -29.25 -12.48
CA LEU A 72 -1.84 -28.63 -12.78
C LEU A 72 -1.89 -27.14 -12.50
N VAL A 73 -0.98 -26.68 -11.66
CA VAL A 73 -0.90 -25.28 -11.23
C VAL A 73 0.50 -24.73 -11.41
N LEU A 74 0.57 -23.40 -11.57
CA LEU A 74 1.82 -22.64 -11.54
C LEU A 74 1.97 -21.95 -10.19
N ARG A 75 3.18 -21.97 -9.63
CA ARG A 75 3.47 -21.31 -8.36
C ARG A 75 4.20 -20.00 -8.61
N LEU A 76 3.74 -18.93 -7.97
CA LEU A 76 4.41 -17.63 -8.04
C LEU A 76 5.80 -17.70 -7.36
N ASP A 77 6.84 -17.23 -8.03
CA ASP A 77 8.17 -17.11 -7.42
C ASP A 77 8.23 -15.88 -6.50
N SER A 78 8.00 -16.11 -5.20
CA SER A 78 7.99 -15.06 -4.17
C SER A 78 9.32 -14.29 -4.03
N TRP A 79 10.44 -14.85 -4.49
CA TRP A 79 11.74 -14.18 -4.43
C TRP A 79 11.85 -13.06 -5.47
N ILE A 80 11.23 -13.27 -6.64
CA ILE A 80 11.21 -12.29 -7.72
C ILE A 80 10.39 -11.06 -7.31
N ASP A 81 9.35 -11.19 -6.49
CA ASP A 81 8.45 -10.07 -6.17
C ASP A 81 9.01 -9.06 -5.15
N LYS A 82 10.01 -9.46 -4.35
CA LYS A 82 10.45 -8.69 -3.16
C LYS A 82 11.70 -7.83 -3.36
N LYS A 83 12.42 -7.92 -4.48
CA LYS A 83 13.66 -7.14 -4.70
C LYS A 83 13.63 -6.32 -6.00
N THR A 84 13.83 -5.01 -5.85
CA THR A 84 14.13 -4.06 -6.93
C THR A 84 15.64 -4.06 -7.14
N GLY A 85 16.16 -4.90 -8.04
CA GLY A 85 17.60 -4.98 -8.30
C GLY A 85 17.98 -6.00 -9.38
N GLU A 86 19.11 -5.74 -10.03
CA GLU A 86 19.68 -6.43 -11.20
C GLU A 86 19.62 -7.97 -11.10
N GLY A 87 19.11 -8.62 -12.16
CA GLY A 87 18.96 -10.09 -12.25
C GLY A 87 17.53 -10.59 -12.54
N ARG A 88 16.55 -9.67 -12.60
CA ARG A 88 15.11 -9.94 -12.81
C ARG A 88 14.70 -10.00 -14.29
N LYS A 89 15.50 -9.43 -15.19
CA LYS A 89 15.18 -9.36 -16.62
C LYS A 89 15.20 -10.77 -17.20
N PHE A 90 14.11 -11.18 -17.85
CA PHE A 90 13.94 -12.49 -18.51
C PHE A 90 13.82 -13.73 -17.61
N ARG A 91 13.56 -13.60 -16.30
CA ARG A 91 13.19 -14.76 -15.46
C ARG A 91 11.67 -14.95 -15.42
N PRO A 92 11.17 -16.20 -15.52
CA PRO A 92 9.74 -16.46 -15.43
C PRO A 92 9.23 -16.14 -14.02
N LYS A 93 8.13 -15.37 -13.94
CA LYS A 93 7.47 -15.02 -12.67
C LYS A 93 6.77 -16.23 -12.04
N TRP A 94 6.39 -17.19 -12.86
CA TRP A 94 5.65 -18.39 -12.50
C TRP A 94 6.53 -19.62 -12.71
N LEU A 95 6.58 -20.50 -11.71
CA LEU A 95 7.32 -21.76 -11.72
C LEU A 95 6.35 -22.94 -11.89
N GLY A 96 6.85 -24.05 -12.42
CA GLY A 96 6.07 -25.26 -12.66
C GLY A 96 5.95 -25.57 -14.15
N PRO A 97 5.08 -26.53 -14.53
CA PRO A 97 3.88 -26.95 -13.83
C PRO A 97 4.09 -27.88 -12.63
N TYR A 98 3.20 -27.79 -11.64
CA TYR A 98 3.12 -28.67 -10.48
C TYR A 98 1.77 -29.37 -10.44
N ARG A 99 1.74 -30.62 -9.95
CA ARG A 99 0.49 -31.31 -9.64
C ARG A 99 0.08 -31.07 -8.19
N VAL A 100 -1.19 -30.73 -7.98
CA VAL A 100 -1.79 -30.65 -6.64
C VAL A 100 -1.97 -32.07 -6.11
N MET A 101 -1.33 -32.38 -4.99
CA MET A 101 -1.41 -33.68 -4.33
C MET A 101 -2.45 -33.71 -3.23
N LYS A 102 -2.64 -32.59 -2.54
CA LYS A 102 -3.57 -32.47 -1.43
C LYS A 102 -4.07 -31.04 -1.29
N ASP A 103 -5.38 -30.88 -1.07
CA ASP A 103 -6.00 -29.64 -0.60
C ASP A 103 -6.20 -29.70 0.93
N TYR A 104 -5.81 -28.64 1.63
CA TYR A 104 -6.00 -28.51 3.08
C TYR A 104 -7.28 -27.72 3.45
N GLY A 105 -8.01 -27.18 2.47
CA GLY A 105 -9.29 -26.47 2.68
C GLY A 105 -9.16 -25.06 3.26
N ASN A 106 -7.94 -24.55 3.42
CA ASN A 106 -7.63 -23.20 3.92
C ASN A 106 -6.86 -22.35 2.88
N GLY A 107 -6.88 -22.76 1.61
CA GLY A 107 -6.11 -22.15 0.53
C GLY A 107 -4.63 -22.56 0.49
N ALA A 108 -4.20 -23.49 1.34
CA ALA A 108 -2.90 -24.15 1.22
C ALA A 108 -3.03 -25.46 0.44
N TYR A 109 -2.05 -25.71 -0.44
CA TYR A 109 -2.00 -26.92 -1.27
C TYR A 109 -0.63 -27.58 -1.16
N LEU A 110 -0.61 -28.92 -1.10
CA LEU A 110 0.62 -29.69 -1.26
C LEU A 110 0.89 -29.89 -2.76
N LEU A 111 2.03 -29.41 -3.24
CA LEU A 111 2.41 -29.48 -4.65
C LEU A 111 3.54 -30.48 -4.87
N ARG A 112 3.49 -31.21 -6.00
CA ARG A 112 4.55 -32.10 -6.46
C ARG A 112 5.03 -31.70 -7.86
N THR A 113 6.33 -31.69 -8.07
CA THR A 113 6.94 -31.51 -9.39
C THR A 113 6.55 -32.66 -10.31
N LEU A 114 6.28 -32.39 -11.57
CA LEU A 114 6.12 -33.43 -12.58
C LEU A 114 7.52 -34.00 -12.86
N GLU A 115 7.76 -35.26 -12.50
CA GLU A 115 8.96 -36.00 -12.92
C GLU A 115 8.96 -36.24 -14.43
#